data_AF-A0A0M4CYS0-F1
#
_entry.id   AF-A0A0M4CYS0-F1
#
_cell.length_a   1.000
_cell.length_b   1.000
_cell.length_c   1.000
_cell.angle_alpha   90.00
_cell.angle_beta   90.00
_cell.angle_gamma   90.00
#
_symmetry.space_group_name_H-M   'P 1'
#
loop_
_entity.id
_entity.type
_entity.pdbx_description
1 polymer ?
#
loop_
_entity_poly.entity_id
_entity_poly.type
_entity_poly.pdbx_seq_one_letter_code
_entity_poly.pdbx_strand_id
1 'polypeptide(L)'
;MFERIGKAPRTTIVSLGAGAAAAFCAYFSMYAFRKPFAAATFADQPALLLDLDYKTTLLIAQVLGYALSKLIGIRMIAEFGRTGRAGAILTLIGISWLALILFGAVPAPWNIGFLFLNGLPLGMIWGLVFSYVEGRRASEAMGALLCASFILSSGVVKSVAILVMDWGVGEFWMPAVTGALFFPLLLLSLWLLERMPPPDDRDIAERTARVPMRARERASFLRNHGVAMLLLVSGYVLLTAIRDFRDNFAAELWIAMGQGGIASVFSTSELPVMIVALTALGALTLIRDNMRALLAMHGIILIGALLLGLSTLAFQHGWLAPFSYMILTGAGLYLAYTPFNAMLFDRMIAALGHVGNAGFLIYIADSSGYVGSVALLLYRSLAAPSMDWLSFYISCAYLTAIAVAVLTVCSAAWFHFHVGKHHVRPSAA
;
A
#
# COMPACT_ATOMS: atom_id res chain seq x y z
N MET A 1 18.04 -16.17 25.67
CA MET A 1 18.02 -16.86 24.35
C MET A 1 18.16 -15.92 23.15
N PHE A 2 17.99 -14.60 23.30
CA PHE A 2 18.08 -13.62 22.18
C PHE A 2 19.46 -12.99 21.95
N GLU A 3 20.46 -13.25 22.81
CA GLU A 3 21.80 -12.64 22.69
C GLU A 3 22.81 -13.48 21.87
N ARG A 4 22.45 -14.71 21.48
CA ARG A 4 23.36 -15.66 20.81
C ARG A 4 23.25 -15.72 19.29
N ILE A 5 22.54 -14.79 18.66
CA ILE A 5 22.45 -14.72 17.18
C ILE A 5 23.65 -13.94 16.57
N GLY A 6 24.50 -13.32 17.40
CA GLY A 6 25.54 -12.38 16.94
C GLY A 6 26.84 -12.97 16.38
N LYS A 7 27.08 -14.29 16.35
CA LYS A 7 28.39 -14.85 15.92
C LYS A 7 28.29 -16.21 15.20
N ALA A 8 27.39 -16.34 14.23
CA ALA A 8 27.53 -17.43 13.24
C ALA A 8 28.46 -16.97 12.10
N PRO A 9 29.38 -17.81 11.60
CA PRO A 9 30.18 -17.48 10.42
C PRO A 9 29.23 -17.17 9.25
N ARG A 10 29.40 -16.00 8.62
CA ARG A 10 28.61 -15.56 7.46
C ARG A 10 29.02 -16.37 6.23
N THR A 11 28.62 -17.64 6.17
CA THR A 11 28.62 -18.41 4.93
C THR A 11 27.46 -17.92 4.06
N THR A 12 27.81 -17.34 2.92
CA THR A 12 26.92 -16.75 1.91
C THR A 12 26.00 -17.83 1.34
N ILE A 13 24.74 -17.90 1.81
CA ILE A 13 23.77 -18.90 1.31
C ILE A 13 22.53 -18.24 0.64
N VAL A 14 22.27 -16.96 0.87
CA VAL A 14 21.05 -16.31 0.37
C VAL A 14 21.35 -15.53 -0.92
N SER A 15 20.81 -16.01 -2.04
CA SER A 15 20.85 -15.29 -3.32
C SER A 15 19.99 -14.02 -3.26
N LEU A 16 20.24 -13.07 -4.16
CA LEU A 16 19.45 -11.83 -4.25
C LEU A 16 17.94 -12.11 -4.43
N GLY A 17 17.59 -13.14 -5.19
CA GLY A 17 16.20 -13.58 -5.37
C GLY A 17 15.58 -14.14 -4.09
N ALA A 18 16.32 -14.93 -3.32
CA ALA A 18 15.86 -15.41 -2.01
C ALA A 18 15.69 -14.27 -1.01
N GLY A 19 16.52 -13.23 -1.08
CA GLY A 19 16.38 -12.00 -0.32
C GLY A 19 15.11 -11.22 -0.65
N ALA A 20 14.81 -11.06 -1.94
CA ALA A 20 13.59 -10.42 -2.41
C ALA A 20 12.33 -11.20 -1.97
N ALA A 21 12.36 -12.52 -2.08
CA ALA A 21 11.28 -13.39 -1.60
C ALA A 21 11.11 -13.31 -0.07
N ALA A 22 12.20 -13.27 0.69
CA ALA A 22 12.14 -13.11 2.14
C ALA A 22 11.57 -11.73 2.55
N ALA A 23 11.91 -10.65 1.82
CA ALA A 23 11.33 -9.33 2.04
C ALA A 23 9.82 -9.32 1.74
N PHE A 24 9.43 -9.94 0.62
CA PHE A 24 8.02 -10.17 0.27
C PHE A 24 7.30 -10.91 1.39
N CYS A 25 7.81 -12.08 1.81
CA CYS A 25 7.17 -12.91 2.83
C CYS A 25 7.12 -12.26 4.22
N ALA A 26 8.14 -11.48 4.60
CA ALA A 26 8.15 -10.73 5.85
C ALA A 26 7.03 -9.68 5.88
N TYR A 27 6.90 -8.89 4.81
CA TYR A 27 5.86 -7.86 4.73
C TYR A 27 4.47 -8.45 4.49
N PHE A 28 4.39 -9.54 3.73
CA PHE A 28 3.18 -10.35 3.58
C PHE A 28 2.68 -10.84 4.95
N SER A 29 3.56 -11.40 5.77
CA SER A 29 3.20 -11.90 7.10
C SER A 29 2.74 -10.77 8.04
N MET A 30 3.33 -9.58 7.91
CA MET A 30 2.88 -8.41 8.69
C MET A 30 1.41 -8.07 8.44
N TYR A 31 0.90 -8.27 7.20
CA TYR A 31 -0.52 -8.01 6.89
C TYR A 31 -1.48 -8.87 7.70
N ALA A 32 -1.07 -10.03 8.19
CA ALA A 32 -1.86 -10.89 9.06
C ALA A 32 -2.08 -10.27 10.46
N PHE A 33 -1.31 -9.26 10.85
CA PHE A 33 -1.52 -8.50 12.09
C PHE A 33 -2.31 -7.20 11.84
N ARG A 34 -2.65 -6.92 10.58
CA ARG A 34 -3.31 -5.66 10.19
C ARG A 34 -4.72 -5.89 9.65
N LYS A 35 -4.88 -6.74 8.64
CA LYS A 35 -6.07 -6.80 7.79
C LYS A 35 -7.12 -7.88 8.11
N PRO A 36 -6.86 -8.95 8.89
CA PRO A 36 -7.87 -9.99 9.12
C PRO A 36 -9.21 -9.48 9.64
N PHE A 37 -9.23 -8.50 10.56
CA PHE A 37 -10.47 -7.98 11.13
C PHE A 37 -11.44 -7.42 10.06
N ALA A 38 -10.92 -6.96 8.92
CA ALA A 38 -11.75 -6.46 7.82
C ALA A 38 -12.49 -7.58 7.05
N ALA A 39 -12.21 -8.86 7.33
CA ALA A 39 -13.00 -9.99 6.83
C ALA A 39 -14.33 -10.14 7.57
N ALA A 40 -14.42 -9.66 8.82
CA ALA A 40 -15.65 -9.64 9.59
C ALA A 40 -16.50 -8.42 9.24
N THR A 41 -17.82 -8.54 9.41
CA THR A 41 -18.77 -7.44 9.19
C THR A 41 -19.12 -6.72 10.49
N PHE A 42 -19.02 -7.41 11.64
CA PHE A 42 -19.43 -6.89 12.95
C PHE A 42 -20.90 -6.43 12.98
N ALA A 43 -21.77 -7.10 12.23
CA ALA A 43 -23.18 -6.72 12.08
C ALA A 43 -23.96 -6.72 13.41
N ASP A 44 -23.53 -7.53 14.38
CA ASP A 44 -24.16 -7.63 15.70
C ASP A 44 -23.79 -6.47 16.64
N GLN A 45 -22.88 -5.57 16.23
CA GLN A 45 -22.46 -4.43 17.05
C GLN A 45 -23.26 -3.17 16.71
N PRO A 46 -23.73 -2.42 17.73
CA PRO A 46 -24.43 -1.18 17.48
C PRO A 46 -23.52 -0.13 16.84
N ALA A 47 -24.11 0.76 16.05
CA ALA A 47 -23.43 1.96 15.60
C ALA A 47 -23.01 2.82 16.81
N LEU A 48 -21.89 3.52 16.67
CA LEU A 48 -21.30 4.34 17.71
C LEU A 48 -21.51 5.83 17.40
N LEU A 49 -20.69 6.70 18.01
CA LEU A 49 -20.72 8.15 17.84
C LEU A 49 -21.02 8.55 16.38
N LEU A 50 -22.05 9.39 16.19
CA LEU A 50 -22.48 9.91 14.88
C LEU A 50 -23.00 8.84 13.90
N ASP A 51 -23.64 7.79 14.40
CA ASP A 51 -24.16 6.66 13.59
C ASP A 51 -23.08 5.96 12.75
N LEU A 52 -21.81 6.07 13.15
CA LEU A 52 -20.72 5.34 12.54
C LEU A 52 -20.85 3.85 12.85
N ASP A 53 -20.93 3.03 11.80
CA ASP A 53 -20.90 1.59 11.98
C ASP A 53 -19.59 1.15 12.68
N TYR A 54 -19.70 0.06 13.42
CA TYR A 54 -18.62 -0.40 14.30
C TYR A 54 -17.34 -0.70 13.51
N LYS A 55 -17.46 -1.35 12.34
CA LYS A 55 -16.32 -1.67 11.46
C LYS A 55 -15.62 -0.41 10.93
N THR A 56 -16.37 0.58 10.47
CA THR A 56 -15.82 1.88 10.05
C THR A 56 -15.04 2.53 11.18
N THR A 57 -15.56 2.47 12.41
CA THR A 57 -14.87 3.02 13.59
C THR A 57 -13.54 2.32 13.86
N LEU A 58 -13.50 0.97 13.76
CA LEU A 58 -12.26 0.20 13.87
C LEU A 58 -11.24 0.56 12.79
N LEU A 59 -11.69 0.71 11.55
CA LEU A 59 -10.85 1.08 10.40
C LEU A 59 -10.23 2.46 10.60
N ILE A 60 -11.04 3.45 11.03
CA ILE A 60 -10.55 4.80 11.33
C ILE A 60 -9.53 4.76 12.47
N ALA A 61 -9.83 4.05 13.57
CA ALA A 61 -8.92 3.92 14.70
C ALA A 61 -7.55 3.34 14.27
N GLN A 62 -7.55 2.25 13.50
CA GLN A 62 -6.31 1.64 13.02
C GLN A 62 -5.53 2.55 12.06
N VAL A 63 -6.22 3.23 11.14
CA VAL A 63 -5.58 4.16 10.18
C VAL A 63 -4.98 5.36 10.91
N LEU A 64 -5.62 5.90 11.94
CA LEU A 64 -5.06 6.99 12.75
C LEU A 64 -3.78 6.56 13.47
N GLY A 65 -3.76 5.36 14.05
CA GLY A 65 -2.55 4.79 14.64
C GLY A 65 -1.43 4.62 13.60
N TYR A 66 -1.76 4.10 12.42
CA TYR A 66 -0.83 3.91 11.30
C TYR A 66 -0.28 5.24 10.76
N ALA A 67 -1.12 6.28 10.66
CA ALA A 67 -0.72 7.62 10.23
C ALA A 67 0.24 8.25 11.25
N LEU A 68 -0.07 8.16 12.55
CA LEU A 68 0.81 8.64 13.61
C LEU A 68 2.16 7.91 13.60
N SER A 69 2.15 6.60 13.35
CA SER A 69 3.36 5.79 13.17
C SER A 69 4.29 6.34 12.09
N LYS A 70 3.73 6.77 10.95
CA LYS A 70 4.52 7.35 9.85
C LYS A 70 5.17 8.67 10.24
N LEU A 71 4.48 9.50 11.05
CA LEU A 71 5.05 10.75 11.58
C LEU A 71 6.26 10.48 12.49
N ILE A 72 6.13 9.50 13.38
CA ILE A 72 7.19 9.10 14.32
C ILE A 72 8.35 8.41 13.57
N GLY A 73 7.99 7.52 12.63
CA GLY A 73 8.91 6.62 11.93
C GLY A 73 9.93 7.33 11.04
N ILE A 74 9.66 8.54 10.55
CA ILE A 74 10.62 9.29 9.71
C ILE A 74 11.95 9.52 10.45
N ARG A 75 11.88 9.87 11.74
CA ARG A 75 13.10 10.07 12.55
C ARG A 75 13.72 8.73 12.93
N MET A 76 12.88 7.81 13.42
CA MET A 76 13.34 6.54 13.96
C MET A 76 14.02 5.66 12.89
N ILE A 77 13.44 5.53 11.68
CA ILE A 77 14.01 4.72 10.58
C ILE A 77 15.30 5.35 10.06
N ALA A 78 15.40 6.68 10.02
CA ALA A 78 16.62 7.37 9.60
C ALA A 78 17.80 7.14 10.57
N GLU A 79 17.51 6.85 11.84
CA GLU A 79 18.49 6.55 12.89
C GLU A 79 18.84 5.05 12.97
N PHE A 80 18.03 4.17 12.38
CA PHE A 80 18.27 2.73 12.40
C PHE A 80 19.40 2.32 11.44
N GLY A 81 20.50 1.83 12.01
CA GLY A 81 21.59 1.19 11.27
C GLY A 81 21.21 -0.18 10.66
N ARG A 82 22.21 -0.91 10.17
CA ARG A 82 22.03 -2.28 9.62
C ARG A 82 21.80 -3.35 10.69
N THR A 83 22.09 -3.05 11.95
CA THR A 83 22.04 -3.99 13.08
C THR A 83 20.73 -3.86 13.84
N GLY A 84 20.14 -4.98 14.26
CA GLY A 84 18.97 -5.00 15.15
C GLY A 84 17.60 -4.85 14.47
N ARG A 85 17.56 -4.82 13.12
CA ARG A 85 16.33 -4.63 12.35
C ARG A 85 15.32 -5.77 12.55
N ALA A 86 15.76 -7.03 12.56
CA ALA A 86 14.86 -8.15 12.83
C ALA A 86 14.26 -8.07 14.24
N GLY A 87 15.06 -7.67 15.24
CA GLY A 87 14.58 -7.43 16.60
C GLY A 87 13.53 -6.32 16.65
N ALA A 88 13.78 -5.20 15.97
CA ALA A 88 12.81 -4.11 15.88
C ALA A 88 11.49 -4.55 15.22
N ILE A 89 11.56 -5.29 14.10
CA ILE A 89 10.37 -5.83 13.42
C ILE A 89 9.59 -6.77 14.35
N LEU A 90 10.27 -7.68 15.05
CA LEU A 90 9.62 -8.61 15.99
C LEU A 90 8.97 -7.90 17.17
N THR A 91 9.64 -6.89 17.74
CA THR A 91 9.06 -6.10 18.85
C THR A 91 7.82 -5.35 18.39
N LEU A 92 7.88 -4.67 17.24
CA LEU A 92 6.75 -3.92 16.70
C LEU A 92 5.57 -4.85 16.36
N ILE A 93 5.82 -5.99 15.70
CA ILE A 93 4.79 -6.98 15.41
C ILE A 93 4.24 -7.59 16.71
N GLY A 94 5.09 -7.85 17.70
CA GLY A 94 4.67 -8.35 19.02
C GLY A 94 3.75 -7.37 19.76
N ILE A 95 4.07 -6.07 19.76
CA ILE A 95 3.19 -5.02 20.32
C ILE A 95 1.86 -4.98 19.56
N SER A 96 1.92 -5.05 18.22
CA SER A 96 0.73 -5.07 17.36
C SER A 96 -0.18 -6.27 17.66
N TRP A 97 0.43 -7.44 17.86
CA TRP A 97 -0.26 -8.69 18.18
C TRP A 97 -0.86 -8.68 19.59
N LEU A 98 -0.13 -8.16 20.57
CA LEU A 98 -0.67 -7.96 21.93
C LEU A 98 -1.90 -7.06 21.90
N ALA A 99 -1.88 -5.98 21.10
CA ALA A 99 -3.06 -5.13 20.92
C ALA A 99 -4.25 -5.92 20.31
N LEU A 100 -4.03 -6.85 19.38
CA LEU A 100 -5.09 -7.72 18.86
C LEU A 100 -5.63 -8.71 19.91
N ILE A 101 -4.77 -9.23 20.79
CA ILE A 101 -5.21 -10.08 21.91
C ILE A 101 -6.09 -9.25 22.87
N LEU A 102 -5.68 -8.02 23.18
CA LEU A 102 -6.46 -7.11 24.01
C LEU A 102 -7.77 -6.68 23.32
N PHE A 103 -7.79 -6.55 21.99
CA PHE A 103 -9.01 -6.33 21.21
C PHE A 103 -10.02 -7.47 21.37
N GLY A 104 -9.54 -8.73 21.39
CA GLY A 104 -10.37 -9.90 21.65
C GLY A 104 -10.84 -10.04 23.09
N ALA A 105 -10.00 -9.63 24.05
CA ALA A 105 -10.26 -9.79 25.48
C ALA A 105 -11.15 -8.69 26.09
N VAL A 106 -11.10 -7.47 25.56
CA VAL A 106 -11.88 -6.34 26.08
C VAL A 106 -13.22 -6.25 25.34
N PRO A 107 -14.35 -6.02 26.04
CA PRO A 107 -15.65 -5.90 25.39
C PRO A 107 -15.77 -4.63 24.55
N ALA A 108 -16.59 -4.70 23.50
CA ALA A 108 -17.02 -3.51 22.76
C ALA A 108 -17.79 -2.54 23.67
N PRO A 109 -17.66 -1.21 23.48
CA PRO A 109 -16.88 -0.53 22.44
C PRO A 109 -15.42 -0.19 22.85
N TRP A 110 -15.00 -0.53 24.06
CA TRP A 110 -13.70 -0.12 24.60
C TRP A 110 -12.51 -0.73 23.85
N ASN A 111 -12.75 -1.86 23.19
CA ASN A 111 -11.74 -2.56 22.41
C ASN A 111 -11.26 -1.79 21.15
N ILE A 112 -12.02 -0.80 20.67
CA ILE A 112 -11.64 0.05 19.53
C ILE A 112 -10.28 0.72 19.74
N GLY A 113 -9.97 1.13 20.98
CA GLY A 113 -8.68 1.72 21.33
C GLY A 113 -7.50 0.81 21.01
N PHE A 114 -7.69 -0.51 21.08
CA PHE A 114 -6.63 -1.46 20.73
C PHE A 114 -6.40 -1.57 19.22
N LEU A 115 -7.35 -1.21 18.36
CA LEU A 115 -7.08 -1.12 16.91
C LEU A 115 -6.18 0.08 16.59
N PHE A 116 -6.33 1.20 17.32
CA PHE A 116 -5.38 2.31 17.24
C PHE A 116 -3.98 1.88 17.69
N LEU A 117 -3.88 1.22 18.85
CA LEU A 117 -2.60 0.69 19.35
C LEU A 117 -2.00 -0.39 18.45
N ASN A 118 -2.83 -1.17 17.76
CA ASN A 118 -2.41 -2.14 16.76
C ASN A 118 -1.80 -1.48 15.52
N GLY A 119 -2.42 -0.39 15.02
CA GLY A 119 -1.95 0.34 13.85
C GLY A 119 -0.61 1.07 14.05
N LEU A 120 -0.36 1.57 15.26
CA LEU A 120 0.82 2.36 15.62
C LEU A 120 2.17 1.66 15.37
N PRO A 121 2.44 0.41 15.76
CA PRO A 121 3.70 -0.24 15.45
C PRO A 121 3.84 -0.63 13.96
N LEU A 122 2.73 -0.85 13.24
CA LEU A 122 2.74 -1.43 11.89
C LEU A 122 3.20 -0.44 10.81
N GLY A 123 3.07 0.87 11.03
CA GLY A 123 3.44 1.90 10.06
C GLY A 123 4.93 1.94 9.70
N MET A 124 5.79 1.42 10.59
CA MET A 124 7.25 1.42 10.42
C MET A 124 7.78 0.16 9.73
N ILE A 125 7.00 -0.93 9.69
CA ILE A 125 7.49 -2.25 9.23
C ILE A 125 7.93 -2.20 7.77
N TRP A 126 7.21 -1.47 6.91
CA TRP A 126 7.57 -1.37 5.49
C TRP A 126 8.98 -0.81 5.32
N GLY A 127 9.30 0.30 6.01
CA GLY A 127 10.61 0.94 5.89
C GLY A 127 11.73 0.07 6.47
N LEU A 128 11.47 -0.64 7.57
CA LEU A 128 12.42 -1.59 8.15
C LEU A 128 12.71 -2.76 7.20
N VAL A 129 11.68 -3.35 6.58
CA VAL A 129 11.86 -4.43 5.59
C VAL A 129 12.55 -3.89 4.32
N PHE A 130 12.10 -2.75 3.81
CA PHE A 130 12.68 -2.11 2.63
C PHE A 130 14.18 -1.82 2.82
N SER A 131 14.60 -1.42 4.03
CA SER A 131 15.99 -1.14 4.33
C SER A 131 16.95 -2.33 4.11
N TYR A 132 16.46 -3.58 4.09
CA TYR A 132 17.28 -4.76 3.77
C TYR A 132 17.58 -4.91 2.27
N VAL A 133 16.63 -4.48 1.43
CA VAL A 133 16.71 -4.57 -0.03
C VAL A 133 17.18 -3.26 -0.66
N GLU A 134 17.08 -2.14 0.06
CA GLU A 134 17.58 -0.85 -0.37
C GLU A 134 19.11 -0.83 -0.54
N GLY A 135 19.57 -0.07 -1.54
CA GLY A 135 20.99 0.18 -1.78
C GLY A 135 21.65 -0.89 -2.64
N ARG A 136 20.86 -1.67 -3.38
CA ARG A 136 21.31 -2.68 -4.35
C ARG A 136 20.93 -2.32 -5.79
N ARG A 137 21.61 -2.91 -6.77
CA ARG A 137 21.28 -2.77 -8.21
C ARG A 137 19.83 -3.15 -8.53
N ALA A 138 19.30 -4.17 -7.85
CA ALA A 138 17.92 -4.62 -8.00
C ALA A 138 16.93 -3.93 -7.03
N SER A 139 17.28 -2.81 -6.38
CA SER A 139 16.40 -2.14 -5.41
C SER A 139 15.04 -1.77 -6.01
N GLU A 140 15.00 -1.34 -7.27
CA GLU A 140 13.74 -1.00 -7.95
C GLU A 140 12.84 -2.24 -8.11
N ALA A 141 13.40 -3.36 -8.58
CA ALA A 141 12.67 -4.61 -8.76
C ALA A 141 12.21 -5.21 -7.41
N MET A 142 13.07 -5.19 -6.38
CA MET A 142 12.72 -5.68 -5.05
C MET A 142 11.70 -4.77 -4.37
N GLY A 143 11.77 -3.44 -4.58
CA GLY A 143 10.77 -2.48 -4.14
C GLY A 143 9.42 -2.72 -4.80
N ALA A 144 9.40 -2.97 -6.12
CA ALA A 144 8.20 -3.34 -6.86
C ALA A 144 7.56 -4.63 -6.33
N LEU A 145 8.38 -5.66 -6.06
CA LEU A 145 7.91 -6.92 -5.46
C LEU A 145 7.34 -6.70 -4.05
N LEU A 146 8.00 -5.86 -3.24
CA LEU A 146 7.50 -5.48 -1.93
C LEU A 146 6.16 -4.73 -2.01
N CYS A 147 5.99 -3.83 -2.99
CA CYS A 147 4.70 -3.18 -3.24
C CYS A 147 3.63 -4.20 -3.69
N ALA A 148 3.97 -5.14 -4.57
CA ALA A 148 3.00 -6.16 -4.98
C ALA A 148 2.55 -7.06 -3.82
N SER A 149 3.40 -7.25 -2.81
CA SER A 149 3.08 -8.10 -1.66
C SER A 149 1.84 -7.66 -0.90
N PHE A 150 1.53 -6.35 -0.81
CA PHE A 150 0.32 -5.90 -0.11
C PHE A 150 -0.98 -6.14 -0.86
N ILE A 151 -0.90 -6.28 -2.19
CA ILE A 151 -2.04 -6.61 -3.04
C ILE A 151 -2.52 -8.02 -2.68
N LEU A 152 -1.60 -8.99 -2.77
CA LEU A 152 -1.91 -10.38 -2.50
C LEU A 152 -2.14 -10.66 -1.02
N SER A 153 -1.32 -10.08 -0.13
CA SER A 153 -1.37 -10.41 1.30
C SER A 153 -2.71 -10.06 1.92
N SER A 154 -3.31 -8.93 1.57
CA SER A 154 -4.63 -8.53 2.08
C SER A 154 -5.71 -9.57 1.75
N GLY A 155 -5.75 -10.06 0.51
CA GLY A 155 -6.69 -11.10 0.09
C GLY A 155 -6.45 -12.44 0.78
N VAL A 156 -5.19 -12.88 0.88
CA VAL A 156 -4.85 -14.15 1.52
C VAL A 156 -5.15 -14.14 3.02
N VAL A 157 -4.77 -13.08 3.74
CA VAL A 157 -5.01 -13.04 5.19
C VAL A 157 -6.50 -12.94 5.52
N LYS A 158 -7.32 -12.34 4.64
CA LYS A 158 -8.78 -12.37 4.77
C LYS A 158 -9.35 -13.74 4.45
N SER A 159 -8.80 -14.45 3.46
CA SER A 159 -9.19 -15.85 3.20
C SER A 159 -8.92 -16.72 4.45
N VAL A 160 -7.73 -16.58 5.06
CA VAL A 160 -7.39 -17.29 6.30
C VAL A 160 -8.27 -16.84 7.47
N ALA A 161 -8.59 -15.55 7.56
CA ALA A 161 -9.51 -15.03 8.58
C ALA A 161 -10.89 -15.67 8.52
N ILE A 162 -11.48 -15.82 7.33
CA ILE A 162 -12.75 -16.53 7.15
C ILE A 162 -12.61 -17.99 7.61
N LEU A 163 -11.55 -18.70 7.19
CA LEU A 163 -11.32 -20.08 7.62
C LEU A 163 -11.15 -20.22 9.14
N VAL A 164 -10.51 -19.23 9.79
CA VAL A 164 -10.38 -19.18 11.25
C VAL A 164 -11.75 -19.00 11.92
N MET A 165 -12.65 -18.21 11.33
CA MET A 165 -14.03 -18.09 11.81
C MET A 165 -14.84 -19.38 11.57
N ASP A 166 -14.59 -20.09 10.47
CA ASP A 166 -15.19 -21.41 10.21
C ASP A 166 -14.77 -22.46 11.25
N TRP A 167 -13.63 -22.27 11.92
CA TRP A 167 -13.20 -23.07 13.07
C TRP A 167 -13.93 -22.72 14.38
N GLY A 168 -14.88 -21.78 14.34
CA GLY A 168 -15.65 -21.32 15.50
C GLY A 168 -14.98 -20.20 16.30
N VAL A 169 -13.90 -19.60 15.80
CA VAL A 169 -13.27 -18.43 16.45
C VAL A 169 -14.09 -17.18 16.17
N GLY A 170 -14.54 -16.50 17.23
CA GLY A 170 -15.34 -15.28 17.09
C GLY A 170 -14.60 -14.12 16.42
N GLU A 171 -15.36 -13.17 15.86
CA GLU A 171 -14.85 -12.03 15.05
C GLU A 171 -13.78 -11.19 15.77
N PHE A 172 -13.88 -11.06 17.10
CA PHE A 172 -12.92 -10.29 17.91
C PHE A 172 -11.58 -11.01 18.14
N TRP A 173 -11.58 -12.34 18.22
CA TRP A 173 -10.36 -13.15 18.44
C TRP A 173 -9.68 -13.56 17.14
N MET A 174 -10.44 -13.66 16.04
CA MET A 174 -9.96 -14.06 14.74
C MET A 174 -8.70 -13.30 14.27
N PRO A 175 -8.55 -11.97 14.46
CA PRO A 175 -7.36 -11.26 14.03
C PRO A 175 -6.09 -11.72 14.76
N ALA A 176 -6.18 -11.97 16.06
CA ALA A 176 -5.05 -12.44 16.86
C ALA A 176 -4.64 -13.87 16.47
N VAL A 177 -5.61 -14.76 16.25
CA VAL A 177 -5.37 -16.14 15.80
C VAL A 177 -4.75 -16.16 14.41
N THR A 178 -5.30 -15.37 13.48
CA THR A 178 -4.76 -15.25 12.12
C THR A 178 -3.31 -14.76 12.14
N GLY A 179 -3.00 -13.72 12.93
CA GLY A 179 -1.62 -13.24 13.10
C GLY A 179 -0.68 -14.33 13.62
N ALA A 180 -1.12 -15.14 14.58
CA ALA A 180 -0.32 -16.25 15.13
C ALA A 180 0.03 -17.31 14.07
N LEU A 181 -0.88 -17.60 13.12
CA LEU A 181 -0.62 -18.55 12.03
C LEU A 181 0.48 -18.08 11.07
N PHE A 182 0.69 -16.77 10.93
CA PHE A 182 1.72 -16.18 10.07
C PHE A 182 3.06 -15.93 10.77
N PHE A 183 3.13 -16.12 12.09
CA PHE A 183 4.35 -15.96 12.86
C PHE A 183 5.51 -16.88 12.39
N PRO A 184 5.29 -18.17 12.06
CA PRO A 184 6.35 -19.04 11.56
C PRO A 184 6.96 -18.53 10.24
N LEU A 185 6.11 -18.08 9.30
CA LEU A 185 6.56 -17.52 8.03
C LEU A 185 7.35 -16.22 8.25
N LEU A 186 6.90 -15.36 9.16
CA LEU A 186 7.62 -14.15 9.55
C LEU A 186 9.00 -14.47 10.11
N LEU A 187 9.10 -15.40 11.06
CA LEU A 187 10.38 -15.77 11.70
C LEU A 187 11.37 -16.33 10.68
N LEU A 188 10.91 -17.22 9.78
CA LEU A 188 11.73 -17.76 8.70
C LEU A 188 12.21 -16.64 7.75
N SER A 189 11.31 -15.72 7.39
CA SER A 189 11.63 -14.60 6.50
C SER A 189 12.67 -13.66 7.12
N LEU A 190 12.53 -13.30 8.40
CA LEU A 190 13.49 -12.47 9.12
C LEU A 190 14.84 -13.16 9.28
N TRP A 191 14.83 -14.47 9.55
CA TRP A 191 16.07 -15.27 9.62
C TRP A 191 16.82 -15.28 8.28
N LEU A 192 16.11 -15.37 7.15
CA LEU A 192 16.70 -15.25 5.81
C LEU A 192 17.23 -13.83 5.55
N LEU A 193 16.47 -12.80 5.93
CA LEU A 193 16.85 -11.40 5.73
C LEU A 193 18.11 -11.00 6.51
N GLU A 194 18.27 -11.46 7.75
CA GLU A 194 19.48 -11.23 8.55
C GLU A 194 20.73 -11.93 7.98
N ARG A 195 20.53 -12.94 7.15
CA ARG A 195 21.60 -13.67 6.44
C ARG A 195 21.90 -13.09 5.06
N MET A 196 21.22 -12.04 4.64
CA MET A 196 21.55 -11.38 3.38
C MET A 196 22.93 -10.73 3.45
N PRO A 197 23.78 -10.91 2.40
CA PRO A 197 25.06 -10.24 2.34
C PRO A 197 24.86 -8.71 2.28
N PRO A 198 25.81 -7.90 2.77
CA PRO A 198 25.77 -6.45 2.52
C PRO A 198 25.77 -6.13 1.01
N PRO A 199 25.34 -4.92 0.60
CA PRO A 199 25.52 -4.46 -0.78
C PRO A 199 26.99 -4.57 -1.19
N ASP A 200 27.25 -4.99 -2.43
CA ASP A 200 28.61 -5.12 -2.97
C ASP A 200 29.13 -3.79 -3.55
N ASP A 201 30.40 -3.72 -3.94
CA ASP A 201 31.00 -2.49 -4.49
C ASP A 201 30.33 -2.05 -5.80
N ARG A 202 29.72 -2.98 -6.55
CA ARG A 202 28.95 -2.69 -7.77
C ARG A 202 27.61 -2.04 -7.43
N ASP A 203 26.94 -2.52 -6.37
CA ASP A 203 25.74 -1.92 -5.80
C ASP A 203 25.98 -0.46 -5.39
N ILE A 204 27.16 -0.16 -4.82
CA ILE A 204 27.54 1.19 -4.41
C ILE A 204 27.89 2.08 -5.60
N ALA A 205 28.65 1.56 -6.57
CA ALA A 205 29.13 2.32 -7.73
C ALA A 205 28.01 2.73 -8.71
N GLU A 206 26.98 1.91 -8.86
CA GLU A 206 25.84 2.20 -9.74
C GLU A 206 24.80 3.15 -9.09
N ARG A 207 25.01 3.60 -7.85
CA ARG A 207 24.04 4.42 -7.10
C ARG A 207 24.28 5.92 -7.26
N THR A 208 23.21 6.65 -7.58
CA THR A 208 23.14 8.09 -7.33
C THR A 208 22.75 8.36 -5.88
N ALA A 209 23.54 9.15 -5.14
CA ALA A 209 23.23 9.49 -3.75
C ALA A 209 21.90 10.25 -3.66
N ARG A 210 20.91 9.68 -2.94
CA ARG A 210 19.62 10.33 -2.66
C ARG A 210 19.81 11.39 -1.57
N VAL A 211 20.04 12.64 -1.96
CA VAL A 211 20.15 13.75 -1.00
C VAL A 211 18.75 14.24 -0.62
N PRO A 212 18.39 14.28 0.68
CA PRO A 212 17.11 14.84 1.12
C PRO A 212 16.99 16.32 0.75
N MET A 213 15.83 16.74 0.24
CA MET A 213 15.58 18.15 -0.05
C MET A 213 15.53 18.97 1.24
N ARG A 214 16.23 20.09 1.27
CA ARG A 214 16.17 21.10 2.35
C ARG A 214 14.85 21.88 2.28
N ALA A 215 14.46 22.53 3.38
CA ALA A 215 13.18 23.26 3.46
C ALA A 215 13.01 24.32 2.33
N ARG A 216 14.08 25.07 2.01
CA ARG A 216 14.08 26.06 0.93
C ARG A 216 13.86 25.43 -0.46
N GLU A 217 14.47 24.27 -0.71
CA GLU A 217 14.34 23.54 -1.97
C GLU A 217 12.92 22.98 -2.15
N ARG A 218 12.30 22.49 -1.07
CA ARG A 218 10.90 22.04 -1.07
C ARG A 218 9.94 23.18 -1.41
N ALA A 219 10.12 24.34 -0.80
CA ALA A 219 9.30 25.52 -1.07
C ALA A 219 9.45 26.01 -2.51
N SER A 220 10.69 26.06 -3.03
CA SER A 220 10.94 26.42 -4.42
C SER A 220 10.33 25.40 -5.39
N PHE A 221 10.44 24.11 -5.08
CA PHE A 221 9.84 23.05 -5.89
C PHE A 221 8.31 23.20 -5.97
N LEU A 222 7.64 23.40 -4.84
CA LEU A 222 6.19 23.58 -4.81
C LEU A 222 5.76 24.88 -5.50
N ARG A 223 6.55 25.94 -5.44
CA ARG A 223 6.24 27.18 -6.17
C ARG A 223 6.31 27.00 -7.69
N ASN A 224 7.28 26.22 -8.16
CA ASN A 224 7.53 26.04 -9.60
C ASN A 224 6.70 24.91 -10.22
N HIS A 225 6.39 23.86 -9.44
CA HIS A 225 5.75 22.62 -9.91
C HIS A 225 4.48 22.26 -9.14
N GLY A 226 3.96 23.17 -8.30
CA GLY A 226 2.82 22.93 -7.41
C GLY A 226 1.54 22.54 -8.13
N VAL A 227 1.31 23.04 -9.35
CA VAL A 227 0.12 22.68 -10.15
C VAL A 227 0.17 21.21 -10.56
N ALA A 228 1.29 20.74 -11.11
CA ALA A 228 1.47 19.33 -11.46
C ALA A 228 1.38 18.42 -10.22
N MET A 229 1.92 18.86 -9.09
CA MET A 229 1.80 18.18 -7.80
C MET A 229 0.37 18.11 -7.31
N LEU A 230 -0.39 19.19 -7.39
CA LEU A 230 -1.78 19.19 -7.00
C LEU A 230 -2.58 18.18 -7.84
N LEU A 231 -2.41 18.20 -9.17
CA LEU A 231 -3.11 17.26 -10.06
C LEU A 231 -2.79 15.79 -9.75
N LEU A 232 -1.51 15.46 -9.62
CA LEU A 232 -1.05 14.10 -9.32
C LEU A 232 -1.49 13.64 -7.93
N VAL A 233 -1.31 14.48 -6.90
CA VAL A 233 -1.68 14.14 -5.52
C VAL A 233 -3.19 14.02 -5.38
N SER A 234 -3.99 14.89 -6.01
CA SER A 234 -5.45 14.74 -6.00
C SER A 234 -5.90 13.42 -6.62
N GLY A 235 -5.31 13.01 -7.75
CA GLY A 235 -5.59 11.70 -8.34
C GLY A 235 -5.18 10.55 -7.42
N TYR A 236 -4.01 10.66 -6.79
CA TYR A 236 -3.52 9.67 -5.83
C TYR A 236 -4.45 9.54 -4.62
N VAL A 237 -4.96 10.64 -4.07
CA VAL A 237 -5.87 10.65 -2.92
C VAL A 237 -7.16 9.89 -3.26
N LEU A 238 -7.76 10.16 -4.42
CA LEU A 238 -8.96 9.46 -4.88
C LEU A 238 -8.72 7.96 -5.05
N LEU A 239 -7.62 7.59 -5.72
CA LEU A 239 -7.22 6.19 -5.92
C LEU A 239 -6.97 5.48 -4.57
N THR A 240 -6.33 6.14 -3.62
CA THR A 240 -6.06 5.60 -2.29
C THR A 240 -7.35 5.35 -1.55
N ALA A 241 -8.25 6.33 -1.53
CA ALA A 241 -9.51 6.25 -0.80
C ALA A 241 -10.39 5.10 -1.32
N ILE A 242 -10.59 5.02 -2.63
CA ILE A 242 -11.42 3.95 -3.20
C ILE A 242 -10.77 2.57 -3.11
N ARG A 243 -9.43 2.48 -3.25
CA ARG A 243 -8.70 1.22 -3.06
C ARG A 243 -8.83 0.73 -1.63
N ASP A 244 -8.64 1.62 -0.65
CA ASP A 244 -8.81 1.30 0.76
C ASP A 244 -10.25 0.88 1.06
N PHE A 245 -11.24 1.57 0.49
CA PHE A 245 -12.64 1.18 0.62
C PHE A 245 -12.89 -0.22 0.06
N ARG A 246 -12.50 -0.49 -1.20
CA ARG A 246 -12.65 -1.80 -1.85
C ARG A 246 -12.01 -2.90 -1.02
N ASP A 247 -10.80 -2.65 -0.53
CA ASP A 247 -10.06 -3.63 0.27
C ASP A 247 -10.75 -3.86 1.62
N ASN A 248 -11.02 -2.80 2.40
CA ASN A 248 -11.55 -2.93 3.76
C ASN A 248 -12.99 -3.46 3.81
N PHE A 249 -13.80 -3.17 2.78
CA PHE A 249 -15.18 -3.61 2.67
C PHE A 249 -15.37 -4.73 1.65
N ALA A 250 -14.29 -5.46 1.30
CA ALA A 250 -14.36 -6.56 0.34
C ALA A 250 -15.38 -7.63 0.75
N ALA A 251 -15.51 -7.92 2.05
CA ALA A 251 -16.49 -8.90 2.54
C ALA A 251 -17.92 -8.46 2.23
N GLU A 252 -18.25 -7.21 2.48
CA GLU A 252 -19.56 -6.60 2.20
C GLU A 252 -19.84 -6.55 0.69
N LEU A 253 -18.83 -6.23 -0.12
CA LEU A 253 -18.96 -6.24 -1.58
C LEU A 253 -19.26 -7.66 -2.09
N TRP A 254 -18.55 -8.67 -1.61
CA TRP A 254 -18.82 -10.07 -1.98
C TRP A 254 -20.21 -10.53 -1.53
N ILE A 255 -20.62 -10.20 -0.30
CA ILE A 255 -21.97 -10.49 0.20
C ILE A 255 -23.04 -9.84 -0.70
N ALA A 256 -22.88 -8.55 -1.03
CA ALA A 256 -23.82 -7.82 -1.89
C ALA A 256 -23.91 -8.39 -3.32
N MET A 257 -22.83 -9.02 -3.80
CA MET A 257 -22.80 -9.71 -5.09
C MET A 257 -23.17 -11.21 -5.02
N GLY A 258 -23.66 -11.70 -3.88
CA GLY A 258 -24.11 -13.09 -3.72
C GLY A 258 -22.97 -14.11 -3.52
N GLN A 259 -21.78 -13.68 -3.11
CA GLN A 259 -20.58 -14.51 -2.90
C GLN A 259 -20.11 -14.47 -1.42
N GLY A 260 -21.02 -14.24 -0.48
CA GLY A 260 -20.71 -14.14 0.95
C GLY A 260 -20.17 -15.45 1.55
N GLY A 261 -19.27 -15.34 2.53
CA GLY A 261 -18.74 -16.49 3.29
C GLY A 261 -17.73 -17.37 2.55
N ILE A 262 -17.44 -17.11 1.27
CA ILE A 262 -16.50 -17.93 0.49
C ILE A 262 -15.07 -17.43 0.71
N ALA A 263 -14.29 -18.08 1.59
CA ALA A 263 -12.93 -17.66 1.90
C ALA A 263 -12.02 -17.47 0.67
N SER A 264 -12.10 -18.38 -0.30
CA SER A 264 -11.19 -18.41 -1.46
C SER A 264 -11.37 -17.21 -2.40
N VAL A 265 -12.51 -16.52 -2.40
CA VAL A 265 -12.75 -15.39 -3.34
C VAL A 265 -11.78 -14.24 -3.08
N PHE A 266 -11.37 -14.00 -1.82
CA PHE A 266 -10.46 -12.92 -1.48
C PHE A 266 -9.05 -13.14 -2.03
N SER A 267 -8.50 -14.35 -1.96
CA SER A 267 -7.15 -14.65 -2.45
C SER A 267 -7.13 -14.86 -3.96
N THR A 268 -8.12 -15.56 -4.50
CA THR A 268 -8.20 -15.86 -5.94
C THR A 268 -8.49 -14.62 -6.78
N SER A 269 -9.18 -13.60 -6.25
CA SER A 269 -9.37 -12.33 -6.97
C SER A 269 -8.12 -11.46 -6.97
N GLU A 270 -7.33 -11.45 -5.88
CA GLU A 270 -6.17 -10.56 -5.77
C GLU A 270 -4.91 -11.10 -6.47
N LEU A 271 -4.82 -12.42 -6.70
CA LEU A 271 -3.68 -13.01 -7.41
C LEU A 271 -3.55 -12.49 -8.85
N PRO A 272 -4.58 -12.50 -9.71
CA PRO A 272 -4.51 -11.87 -11.04
C PRO A 272 -4.22 -10.37 -10.98
N VAL A 273 -4.78 -9.66 -10.00
CA VAL A 273 -4.57 -8.21 -9.80
C VAL A 273 -3.10 -7.91 -9.53
N MET A 274 -2.47 -8.69 -8.63
CA MET A 274 -1.05 -8.58 -8.33
C MET A 274 -0.20 -8.85 -9.57
N ILE A 275 -0.51 -9.89 -10.35
CA ILE A 275 0.22 -10.23 -11.57
C ILE A 275 0.16 -9.07 -12.57
N VAL A 276 -1.04 -8.54 -12.85
CA VAL A 276 -1.22 -7.40 -13.77
C VAL A 276 -0.43 -6.17 -13.31
N ALA A 277 -0.50 -5.82 -12.02
CA ALA A 277 0.23 -4.69 -11.47
C ALA A 277 1.76 -4.88 -11.57
N LEU A 278 2.26 -6.07 -11.25
CA LEU A 278 3.69 -6.40 -11.36
C LEU A 278 4.20 -6.36 -12.79
N THR A 279 3.44 -6.92 -13.74
CA THR A 279 3.81 -6.90 -15.16
C THR A 279 3.90 -5.48 -15.68
N ALA A 280 2.95 -4.61 -15.32
CA ALA A 280 2.97 -3.20 -15.71
C ALA A 280 4.16 -2.44 -15.11
N LEU A 281 4.45 -2.64 -13.81
CA LEU A 281 5.62 -2.03 -13.17
C LEU A 281 6.93 -2.54 -13.77
N GLY A 282 7.04 -3.84 -14.02
CA GLY A 282 8.19 -4.45 -14.68
C GLY A 282 8.43 -3.86 -16.07
N ALA A 283 7.36 -3.69 -16.86
CA ALA A 283 7.47 -3.06 -18.18
C ALA A 283 7.97 -1.61 -18.11
N LEU A 284 7.56 -0.84 -17.09
CA LEU A 284 8.04 0.53 -16.88
C LEU A 284 9.54 0.61 -16.59
N THR A 285 10.13 -0.39 -15.93
CA THR A 285 11.58 -0.42 -15.66
C THR A 285 12.44 -0.51 -16.92
N LEU A 286 11.87 -1.01 -18.04
CA LEU A 286 12.57 -1.10 -19.33
C LEU A 286 12.76 0.28 -19.99
N ILE A 287 12.01 1.29 -19.56
CA ILE A 287 12.06 2.64 -20.12
C ILE A 287 13.19 3.43 -19.44
N ARG A 288 14.29 3.60 -20.16
CA ARG A 288 15.49 4.31 -19.66
C ARG A 288 15.29 5.82 -19.57
N ASP A 289 14.65 6.42 -20.57
CA ASP A 289 14.42 7.87 -20.63
C ASP A 289 13.38 8.31 -19.58
N ASN A 290 13.76 9.25 -18.70
CA ASN A 290 12.93 9.67 -17.58
C ASN A 290 11.63 10.38 -18.01
N MET A 291 11.66 11.15 -19.10
CA MET A 291 10.48 11.83 -19.60
C MET A 291 9.50 10.85 -20.24
N ARG A 292 10.01 9.93 -21.07
CA ARG A 292 9.18 8.85 -21.65
C ARG A 292 8.63 7.94 -20.55
N ALA A 293 9.41 7.62 -19.52
CA ALA A 293 8.95 6.84 -18.39
C ALA A 293 7.83 7.56 -17.62
N LEU A 294 7.98 8.87 -17.39
CA LEU A 294 6.95 9.68 -16.75
C LEU A 294 5.65 9.70 -17.57
N LEU A 295 5.72 9.91 -18.88
CA LEU A 295 4.55 9.91 -19.75
C LEU A 295 3.91 8.50 -19.86
N ALA A 296 4.72 7.44 -19.91
CA ALA A 296 4.23 6.07 -19.88
C ALA A 296 3.48 5.75 -18.58
N MET A 297 3.94 6.28 -17.44
CA MET A 297 3.23 6.16 -16.17
C MET A 297 1.88 6.87 -16.20
N HIS A 298 1.78 8.07 -16.79
CA HIS A 298 0.49 8.72 -17.01
C HIS A 298 -0.43 7.87 -17.90
N GLY A 299 0.11 7.24 -18.94
CA GLY A 299 -0.62 6.29 -19.77
C GLY A 299 -1.18 5.10 -18.99
N ILE A 300 -0.37 4.49 -18.12
CA ILE A 300 -0.82 3.38 -17.25
C ILE A 300 -1.88 3.85 -16.25
N ILE A 301 -1.75 5.05 -15.68
CA ILE A 301 -2.76 5.62 -14.79
C ILE A 301 -4.08 5.82 -15.52
N LEU A 302 -4.04 6.34 -16.75
CA LEU A 302 -5.22 6.51 -17.58
C LEU A 302 -5.87 5.17 -17.93
N ILE A 303 -5.07 4.16 -18.31
CA ILE A 303 -5.57 2.79 -18.57
C ILE A 303 -6.23 2.24 -17.31
N GLY A 304 -5.63 2.42 -16.14
CA GLY A 304 -6.21 1.97 -14.87
C GLY A 304 -7.54 2.64 -14.55
N ALA A 305 -7.65 3.96 -14.78
CA ALA A 305 -8.89 4.71 -14.61
C ALA A 305 -9.99 4.27 -15.59
N LEU A 306 -9.65 4.07 -16.86
CA LEU A 306 -10.57 3.54 -17.86
C LEU A 306 -11.03 2.12 -17.51
N LEU A 307 -10.11 1.27 -17.07
CA LEU A 307 -10.43 -0.10 -16.67
C LEU A 307 -11.40 -0.12 -15.48
N LEU A 308 -11.20 0.76 -14.49
CA LEU A 308 -12.12 0.95 -13.37
C LEU A 308 -13.52 1.38 -13.84
N GLY A 309 -13.62 2.42 -14.67
CA GLY A 309 -14.91 2.94 -15.14
C GLY A 309 -15.65 1.99 -16.08
N LEU A 310 -14.96 1.44 -17.09
CA LEU A 310 -15.55 0.54 -18.08
C LEU A 310 -15.95 -0.81 -17.49
N SER A 311 -15.16 -1.36 -16.56
CA SER A 311 -15.58 -2.58 -15.85
C SER A 311 -16.78 -2.34 -14.94
N THR A 312 -16.87 -1.17 -14.31
CA THR A 312 -18.06 -0.78 -13.53
C THR A 312 -19.29 -0.67 -14.42
N LEU A 313 -19.17 -0.07 -15.60
CA LEU A 313 -20.24 0.02 -16.59
C LEU A 313 -20.70 -1.35 -17.08
N ALA A 314 -19.74 -2.21 -17.44
CA ALA A 314 -20.03 -3.56 -17.91
C ALA A 314 -20.68 -4.42 -16.81
N PHE A 315 -20.27 -4.26 -15.55
CA PHE A 315 -20.89 -4.94 -14.40
C PHE A 315 -22.36 -4.51 -14.21
N GLN A 316 -22.65 -3.21 -14.27
CA GLN A 316 -24.03 -2.72 -14.14
C GLN A 316 -24.95 -3.18 -15.28
N HIS A 317 -24.42 -3.41 -16.48
CA HIS A 317 -25.17 -3.98 -17.60
C HIS A 317 -25.29 -5.51 -17.53
N GLY A 318 -24.75 -6.15 -16.49
CA GLY A 318 -24.74 -7.60 -16.34
C GLY A 318 -23.77 -8.34 -17.28
N TRP A 319 -22.86 -7.64 -17.94
CA TRP A 319 -21.86 -8.25 -18.84
C TRP A 319 -20.69 -8.88 -18.09
N LEU A 320 -20.45 -8.46 -16.85
CA LEU A 320 -19.43 -9.02 -15.98
C LEU A 320 -20.05 -9.73 -14.79
N ALA A 321 -19.55 -10.94 -14.52
CA ALA A 321 -19.82 -11.63 -13.26
C ALA A 321 -19.08 -10.93 -12.09
N PRO A 322 -19.54 -11.11 -10.83
CA PRO A 322 -18.91 -10.54 -9.64
C PRO A 322 -17.40 -10.75 -9.56
N PHE A 323 -16.93 -11.95 -9.89
CA PHE A 323 -15.51 -12.29 -9.83
C PHE A 323 -14.67 -11.49 -10.82
N SER A 324 -15.12 -11.41 -12.08
CA SER A 324 -14.46 -10.61 -13.12
C SER A 324 -14.50 -9.12 -12.80
N TYR A 325 -15.61 -8.62 -12.23
CA TYR A 325 -15.73 -7.24 -11.79
C TYR A 325 -14.71 -6.88 -10.71
N MET A 326 -14.58 -7.72 -9.69
CA MET A 326 -13.58 -7.52 -8.63
C MET A 326 -12.14 -7.56 -9.16
N ILE A 327 -11.83 -8.47 -10.08
CA ILE A 327 -10.50 -8.53 -10.71
C ILE A 327 -10.21 -7.28 -11.53
N LEU A 328 -11.12 -6.88 -12.43
CA LEU A 328 -10.87 -5.77 -13.35
C LEU A 328 -10.81 -4.42 -12.63
N THR A 329 -11.70 -4.18 -11.67
CA THR A 329 -11.64 -2.96 -10.84
C THR A 329 -10.40 -2.94 -9.95
N GLY A 330 -10.03 -4.07 -9.36
CA GLY A 330 -8.78 -4.22 -8.61
C GLY A 330 -7.57 -3.90 -9.49
N ALA A 331 -7.46 -4.57 -10.64
CA ALA A 331 -6.39 -4.34 -11.60
C ALA A 331 -6.32 -2.87 -12.04
N GLY A 332 -7.46 -2.25 -12.36
CA GLY A 332 -7.51 -0.83 -12.74
C GLY A 332 -6.99 0.09 -11.64
N LEU A 333 -7.44 -0.12 -10.40
CA LEU A 333 -6.99 0.65 -9.24
C LEU A 333 -5.50 0.48 -8.97
N TYR A 334 -5.00 -0.76 -8.95
CA TYR A 334 -3.58 -1.00 -8.67
C TYR A 334 -2.67 -0.58 -9.81
N LEU A 335 -3.10 -0.67 -11.07
CA LEU A 335 -2.37 -0.10 -12.21
C LEU A 335 -2.21 1.41 -12.06
N ALA A 336 -3.28 2.12 -11.69
CA ALA A 336 -3.22 3.56 -11.50
C ALA A 336 -2.49 3.98 -10.21
N TYR A 337 -2.60 3.19 -9.15
CA TYR A 337 -2.06 3.53 -7.83
C TYR A 337 -0.57 3.22 -7.68
N THR A 338 -0.11 2.07 -8.18
CA THR A 338 1.25 1.57 -7.90
C THR A 338 2.39 2.48 -8.41
N PRO A 339 2.29 3.15 -9.58
CA PRO A 339 3.35 4.05 -10.06
C PRO A 339 3.75 5.13 -9.06
N PHE A 340 2.79 5.69 -8.31
CA PHE A 340 3.02 6.72 -7.29
C PHE A 340 3.94 6.27 -6.16
N ASN A 341 3.86 4.99 -5.79
CA ASN A 341 4.62 4.41 -4.68
C ASN A 341 6.00 3.92 -5.09
N ALA A 342 6.20 3.65 -6.38
CA ALA A 342 7.40 2.97 -6.86
C ALA A 342 8.37 3.89 -7.61
N MET A 343 7.89 4.62 -8.63
CA MET A 343 8.80 5.23 -9.62
C MET A 343 8.38 6.62 -10.09
N LEU A 344 7.11 7.00 -9.95
CA LEU A 344 6.57 8.21 -10.58
C LEU A 344 7.28 9.47 -10.09
N PHE A 345 7.41 9.64 -8.78
CA PHE A 345 8.07 10.82 -8.22
C PHE A 345 9.58 10.85 -8.48
N ASP A 346 10.25 9.70 -8.47
CA ASP A 346 11.68 9.60 -8.81
C ASP A 346 11.91 9.99 -10.28
N ARG A 347 11.14 9.42 -11.21
CA ARG A 347 11.23 9.73 -12.65
C ARG A 347 10.85 11.17 -12.96
N MET A 348 9.87 11.71 -12.23
CA MET A 348 9.48 13.11 -12.38
C MET A 348 10.57 14.08 -11.93
N ILE A 349 11.18 13.87 -10.75
CA ILE A 349 12.29 14.70 -10.28
C ILE A 349 13.45 14.64 -11.27
N ALA A 350 13.78 13.43 -11.75
CA ALA A 350 14.83 13.23 -12.74
C ALA A 350 14.51 13.92 -14.08
N ALA A 351 13.27 13.85 -14.55
CA ALA A 351 12.81 14.51 -15.78
C ALA A 351 12.81 16.05 -15.68
N LEU A 352 12.59 16.59 -14.48
CA LEU A 352 12.65 18.03 -14.20
C LEU A 352 14.09 18.54 -14.01
N GLY A 353 15.09 17.65 -13.97
CA GLY A 353 16.50 18.04 -13.77
C GLY A 353 16.78 18.64 -12.40
N HIS A 354 15.95 18.36 -11.39
CA HIS A 354 16.14 18.85 -10.03
C HIS A 354 16.86 17.82 -9.16
N VAL A 355 17.80 18.28 -8.33
CA VAL A 355 18.45 17.45 -7.31
C VAL A 355 17.51 17.36 -6.12
N GLY A 356 16.91 16.20 -5.88
CA GLY A 356 16.00 16.00 -4.76
C GLY A 356 15.57 14.55 -4.58
N ASN A 357 15.22 14.19 -3.34
CA ASN A 357 14.67 12.88 -3.00
C ASN A 357 13.14 12.87 -3.14
N ALA A 358 12.58 11.92 -3.91
CA ALA A 358 11.15 11.70 -4.05
C ALA A 358 10.42 11.42 -2.74
N GLY A 359 11.13 11.04 -1.68
CA GLY A 359 10.57 10.76 -0.36
C GLY A 359 9.69 11.89 0.20
N PHE A 360 10.01 13.16 -0.08
CA PHE A 360 9.15 14.28 0.32
C PHE A 360 7.78 14.24 -0.38
N LEU A 361 7.78 13.95 -1.68
CA LEU A 361 6.56 13.92 -2.49
C LEU A 361 5.71 12.68 -2.17
N ILE A 362 6.36 11.53 -2.01
CA ILE A 362 5.72 10.30 -1.54
C ILE A 362 5.05 10.55 -0.18
N TYR A 363 5.72 11.25 0.74
CA TYR A 363 5.16 11.55 2.05
C TYR A 363 3.92 12.47 1.99
N ILE A 364 3.95 13.53 1.15
CA ILE A 364 2.77 14.37 0.93
C ILE A 364 1.62 13.52 0.38
N ALA A 365 1.89 12.74 -0.67
CA ALA A 365 0.90 11.90 -1.31
C ALA A 365 0.28 10.90 -0.32
N ASP A 366 1.10 10.12 0.40
CA ASP A 366 0.65 9.14 1.40
C ASP A 366 -0.18 9.77 2.51
N SER A 367 0.30 10.88 3.08
CA SER A 367 -0.40 11.56 4.18
C SER A 367 -1.77 12.06 3.72
N SER A 368 -1.84 12.70 2.55
CA SER A 368 -3.10 13.13 1.94
C SER A 368 -3.99 11.94 1.59
N GLY A 369 -3.42 10.81 1.15
CA GLY A 369 -4.13 9.58 0.84
C GLY A 369 -4.89 9.01 2.04
N TYR A 370 -4.25 8.91 3.21
CA TYR A 370 -4.92 8.45 4.44
C TYR A 370 -6.04 9.39 4.88
N VAL A 371 -5.84 10.71 4.74
CA VAL A 371 -6.90 11.70 5.01
C VAL A 371 -8.07 11.47 4.05
N GLY A 372 -7.81 11.23 2.76
CA GLY A 372 -8.84 10.89 1.78
C GLY A 372 -9.61 9.61 2.12
N SER A 373 -8.91 8.55 2.54
CA SER A 373 -9.55 7.30 2.97
C SER A 373 -10.48 7.52 4.17
N VAL A 374 -10.04 8.25 5.20
CA VAL A 374 -10.88 8.57 6.37
C VAL A 374 -12.06 9.46 5.96
N ALA A 375 -11.82 10.48 5.13
CA ALA A 375 -12.87 11.38 4.65
C ALA A 375 -13.95 10.62 3.85
N LEU A 376 -13.56 9.65 3.01
CA LEU A 376 -14.52 8.85 2.25
C LEU A 376 -15.39 7.98 3.15
N LEU A 377 -14.82 7.40 4.22
CA LEU A 377 -15.59 6.63 5.20
C LEU A 377 -16.55 7.52 5.98
N LEU A 378 -16.10 8.68 6.43
CA LEU A 378 -16.97 9.65 7.11
C LEU A 378 -18.09 10.13 6.17
N TYR A 379 -17.78 10.38 4.90
CA TYR A 379 -18.79 10.76 3.91
C TYR A 379 -19.84 9.67 3.72
N ARG A 380 -19.41 8.41 3.55
CA ARG A 380 -20.33 7.26 3.47
C ARG A 380 -21.26 7.20 4.67
N SER A 381 -20.71 7.31 5.87
CA SER A 381 -21.48 7.06 7.10
C SER A 381 -22.38 8.23 7.49
N LEU A 382 -21.98 9.47 7.21
CA LEU A 382 -22.73 10.67 7.62
C LEU A 382 -23.64 11.22 6.51
N ALA A 383 -23.20 11.16 5.25
CA ALA A 383 -23.87 11.81 4.12
C ALA A 383 -24.59 10.83 3.19
N ALA A 384 -24.22 9.54 3.20
CA ALA A 384 -24.84 8.50 2.38
C ALA A 384 -25.20 7.21 3.16
N PRO A 385 -25.75 7.28 4.39
CA PRO A 385 -25.98 6.09 5.23
C PRO A 385 -26.99 5.09 4.63
N SER A 386 -27.89 5.55 3.76
CA SER A 386 -28.90 4.73 3.10
C SER A 386 -28.37 3.93 1.91
N MET A 387 -27.15 4.21 1.44
CA MET A 387 -26.56 3.49 0.31
C MET A 387 -25.95 2.18 0.81
N ASP A 388 -26.26 1.08 0.13
CA ASP A 388 -25.53 -0.17 0.33
C ASP A 388 -24.05 -0.01 -0.07
N TRP A 389 -23.18 -0.87 0.45
CA TRP A 389 -21.74 -0.80 0.23
C TRP A 389 -21.33 -0.92 -1.25
N LEU A 390 -22.06 -1.70 -2.05
CA LEU A 390 -21.77 -1.93 -3.46
C LEU A 390 -22.18 -0.74 -4.33
N SER A 391 -23.38 -0.20 -4.14
CA SER A 391 -23.90 1.00 -4.80
C SER A 391 -23.03 2.22 -4.50
N PHE A 392 -22.57 2.36 -3.24
CA PHE A 392 -21.62 3.40 -2.86
C PHE A 392 -20.28 3.22 -3.57
N TYR A 393 -19.74 2.00 -3.59
CA TYR A 393 -18.50 1.67 -4.31
C TYR A 393 -18.59 1.99 -5.80
N ILE A 394 -19.68 1.59 -6.48
CA ILE A 394 -19.93 1.84 -7.89
C ILE A 394 -19.93 3.36 -8.18
N SER A 395 -20.62 4.14 -7.35
CA SER A 395 -20.69 5.61 -7.51
C SER A 395 -19.30 6.24 -7.37
N CYS A 396 -18.54 5.80 -6.37
CA CYS A 396 -17.16 6.23 -6.15
C CYS A 396 -16.23 5.78 -7.28
N ALA A 397 -16.44 4.59 -7.86
CA ALA A 397 -15.66 4.06 -8.97
C ALA A 397 -15.81 4.91 -10.22
N TYR A 398 -17.04 5.33 -10.57
CA TYR A 398 -17.25 6.26 -11.67
C TYR A 398 -16.62 7.63 -11.43
N LEU A 399 -16.87 8.22 -10.26
CA LEU A 399 -16.30 9.53 -9.91
C LEU A 399 -14.77 9.47 -9.99
N THR A 400 -14.16 8.44 -9.41
CA THR A 400 -12.71 8.27 -9.41
C THR A 400 -12.18 8.02 -10.81
N ALA A 401 -12.80 7.16 -11.61
CA ALA A 401 -12.39 6.91 -12.99
C ALA A 401 -12.36 8.20 -13.82
N ILE A 402 -13.44 9.00 -13.77
CA ILE A 402 -13.54 10.26 -14.52
C ILE A 402 -12.54 11.28 -14.00
N ALA A 403 -12.52 11.52 -12.69
CA ALA A 403 -11.64 12.52 -12.08
C ALA A 403 -10.17 12.19 -12.29
N VAL A 404 -9.75 10.94 -12.06
CA VAL A 404 -8.36 10.50 -12.28
C VAL A 404 -7.99 10.60 -13.75
N ALA A 405 -8.86 10.22 -14.68
CA ALA A 405 -8.59 10.37 -16.11
C ALA A 405 -8.35 11.84 -16.48
N VAL A 406 -9.23 12.75 -16.05
CA VAL A 406 -9.08 14.20 -16.31
C VAL A 406 -7.81 14.76 -15.67
N LEU A 407 -7.57 14.49 -14.39
CA LEU A 407 -6.39 14.96 -13.66
C LEU A 407 -5.09 14.45 -14.30
N THR A 408 -5.09 13.19 -14.74
CA THR A 408 -3.93 12.56 -15.39
C THR A 408 -3.66 13.18 -16.76
N VAL A 409 -4.70 13.40 -17.58
CA VAL A 409 -4.55 14.06 -18.88
C VAL A 409 -4.05 15.50 -18.72
N CYS A 410 -4.61 16.26 -17.77
CA CYS A 410 -4.16 17.61 -17.46
C CYS A 410 -2.70 17.62 -16.98
N SER A 411 -2.31 16.68 -16.11
CA SER A 411 -0.93 16.53 -15.64
C SER A 411 0.03 16.19 -16.79
N ALA A 412 -0.33 15.21 -17.63
CA ALA A 412 0.48 14.79 -18.77
C ALA A 412 0.68 15.94 -19.78
N ALA A 413 -0.39 16.68 -20.10
CA ALA A 413 -0.34 17.86 -20.95
C ALA A 413 0.58 18.93 -20.34
N TRP A 414 0.47 19.20 -19.04
CA TRP A 414 1.33 20.15 -18.35
C TRP A 414 2.81 19.79 -18.51
N PHE A 415 3.20 18.53 -18.25
CA PHE A 415 4.58 18.06 -18.39
C PHE A 415 5.07 18.12 -19.84
N HIS A 416 4.23 17.72 -20.79
CA HIS A 416 4.58 17.76 -22.21
C HIS A 416 4.89 19.19 -22.68
N PHE A 417 4.05 20.16 -22.32
CA PHE A 417 4.19 21.54 -22.78
C PHE A 417 5.24 22.36 -22.00
N HIS A 418 5.43 22.11 -20.71
CA HIS A 418 6.33 22.92 -19.86
C HIS A 418 7.76 22.37 -19.79
N VAL A 419 7.94 21.04 -19.88
CA VAL A 419 9.29 20.45 -19.80
C VAL A 419 9.88 20.18 -21.18
N GLY A 420 9.05 19.90 -22.19
CA GLY A 420 9.49 19.70 -23.58
C GLY A 420 10.22 20.89 -24.20
N LYS A 421 10.01 22.12 -23.68
CA LYS A 421 10.69 23.34 -24.15
C LYS A 421 12.12 23.50 -23.61
N HIS A 422 12.49 22.82 -22.52
CA HIS A 422 13.83 22.94 -21.90
C HIS A 422 14.83 21.87 -22.35
N HIS A 423 14.43 20.87 -23.13
CA HIS A 423 15.33 19.83 -23.68
C HIS A 423 15.82 20.13 -25.10
N VAL A 424 15.64 21.35 -25.62
CA VAL A 424 16.27 21.79 -26.87
C VAL A 424 17.76 22.04 -26.63
N ARG A 425 18.55 20.98 -26.82
CA ARG A 425 20.01 20.89 -27.06
C ARG A 425 20.95 21.67 -26.11
N PRO A 426 21.91 21.01 -25.43
CA PRO A 426 23.20 21.67 -25.23
C PRO A 426 23.75 21.98 -26.62
N SER A 427 23.88 23.25 -26.95
CA SER A 427 24.70 23.69 -28.07
C SER A 427 26.09 23.09 -27.90
N ALA A 428 26.53 22.30 -28.88
CA ALA A 428 27.94 22.00 -29.05
C ALA A 428 28.69 23.34 -29.14
N ALA A 429 29.59 23.56 -28.20
CA ALA A 429 30.65 24.54 -28.25
C ALA A 429 31.91 23.84 -27.73
#